data_AF-A0A8S3VAW9-F1
#
_entry.id   AF-A0A8S3VAW9-F1
#
_cell.length_a   1.000
_cell.length_b   1.000
_cell.length_c   1.000
_cell.angle_alpha   90.00
_cell.angle_beta   90.00
_cell.angle_gamma   90.00
#
_symmetry.space_group_name_H-M   'P 1'
#
loop_
_entity.id
_entity.type
_entity.pdbx_description
1 polymer ?
#
loop_
_entity_poly.entity_id
_entity_poly.type
_entity_poly.pdbx_seq_one_letter_code
_entity_poly.pdbx_strand_id
1 'polypeptide(L)'
;MGLMYQEGHTKESAFVSLWSSANISNAMFYEIALGAGHTAISLRRNKNSIYFDFVNGKWMSDTQFMPFWISWEKGVIEIGTSSELHNDTRKTWSDPNPLNISYAEIMTGWGQYGDWIIYPYTVEEAKCCSCSGREHTQTNISSKDASTKAKRLKKELMVNKESLSKFERRKICADDFRDSSKHMGYIGAIVLTLIVIFVCGLDCL
;
A
#
# COMPACT_ATOMS: atom_id res chain seq x y z
N MET A 1 -23.11 -5.90 11.03
CA MET A 1 -21.90 -5.66 11.84
C MET A 1 -20.87 -5.05 10.91
N GLY A 2 -20.30 -3.90 11.27
CA GLY A 2 -19.20 -3.32 10.52
C GLY A 2 -17.88 -3.61 11.21
N LEU A 3 -16.86 -3.90 10.41
CA LEU A 3 -15.53 -4.24 10.88
C LEU A 3 -14.49 -3.77 9.87
N MET A 4 -13.41 -3.22 10.38
CA MET A 4 -12.23 -2.86 9.61
C MET A 4 -10.99 -3.41 10.32
N TYR A 5 -10.17 -4.20 9.63
CA TYR A 5 -8.85 -4.65 10.09
C TYR A 5 -7.80 -4.11 9.13
N GLN A 6 -6.80 -3.38 9.64
CA GLN A 6 -5.75 -2.78 8.83
C GLN A 6 -4.40 -2.85 9.54
N GLU A 7 -3.33 -2.73 8.77
CA GLU A 7 -1.98 -2.60 9.29
C GLU A 7 -1.37 -1.30 8.78
N GLY A 8 -0.68 -0.57 9.65
CA GLY A 8 -0.02 0.68 9.27
C GLY A 8 1.23 0.94 10.09
N HIS A 9 2.16 1.70 9.51
CA HIS A 9 3.29 2.25 10.23
C HIS A 9 3.24 3.77 10.11
N THR A 10 3.37 4.46 11.25
CA THR A 10 3.41 5.93 11.35
C THR A 10 4.23 6.28 12.58
N LYS A 11 4.83 7.47 12.57
CA LYS A 11 5.73 7.89 13.65
C LYS A 11 5.04 7.97 15.02
N GLU A 12 3.85 8.56 15.09
CA GLU A 12 3.20 8.87 16.37
C GLU A 12 1.71 8.56 16.37
N SER A 13 0.98 8.98 15.34
CA SER A 13 -0.47 8.89 15.35
C SER A 13 -1.10 8.57 14.00
N ALA A 14 -2.30 8.03 14.11
CA ALA A 14 -3.19 7.75 13.01
C ALA A 14 -4.59 8.23 13.35
N PHE A 15 -5.35 8.59 12.32
CA PHE A 15 -6.76 8.92 12.45
C PHE A 15 -7.56 8.03 11.53
N VAL A 16 -8.63 7.46 12.08
CA VAL A 16 -9.62 6.72 11.33
C VAL A 16 -10.94 7.45 11.43
N SER A 17 -11.58 7.71 10.29
CA SER A 17 -12.90 8.33 10.26
C SER A 17 -13.93 7.39 9.64
N LEU A 18 -15.04 7.17 10.35
CA LEU A 18 -16.17 6.36 9.92
C LEU A 18 -17.33 7.29 9.55
N TRP A 19 -17.75 7.29 8.30
CA TRP A 19 -18.71 8.27 7.78
C TRP A 19 -20.04 7.63 7.41
N SER A 20 -21.12 8.38 7.66
CA SER A 20 -22.47 7.99 7.27
C SER A 20 -22.80 8.23 5.79
N SER A 21 -22.09 9.15 5.13
CA SER A 21 -22.31 9.51 3.73
C SER A 21 -21.00 10.00 3.11
N ALA A 22 -20.86 9.85 1.79
CA ALA A 22 -19.76 10.44 1.04
C ALA A 22 -19.86 11.97 0.91
N ASN A 23 -21.04 12.56 1.18
CA ASN A 23 -21.19 14.01 1.15
C ASN A 23 -20.73 14.63 2.48
N ILE A 24 -19.48 15.08 2.51
CA ILE A 24 -18.79 15.62 3.70
C ILE A 24 -19.53 16.80 4.34
N SER A 25 -20.29 17.61 3.59
CA SER A 25 -20.92 18.82 4.15
C SER A 25 -21.99 18.51 5.19
N ASN A 26 -22.68 17.38 5.04
CA ASN A 26 -23.80 16.96 5.89
C ASN A 26 -23.55 15.61 6.58
N ALA A 27 -22.39 15.00 6.36
CA ALA A 27 -22.10 13.68 6.90
C ALA A 27 -21.79 13.77 8.40
N MET A 28 -22.49 12.95 9.18
CA MET A 28 -22.10 12.61 10.54
C MET A 28 -20.97 11.56 10.47
N PHE A 29 -20.00 11.65 11.37
CA PHE A 29 -18.84 10.75 11.38
C PHE A 29 -18.36 10.43 12.78
N TYR A 30 -17.74 9.27 12.95
CA TYR A 30 -16.87 9.02 14.09
C TYR A 30 -15.43 9.22 13.65
N GLU A 31 -14.68 10.08 14.34
CA GLU A 31 -13.24 10.22 14.16
C GLU A 31 -12.55 9.62 15.38
N ILE A 32 -11.64 8.69 15.10
CA ILE A 32 -10.90 7.89 16.07
C ILE A 32 -9.43 8.25 15.90
N ALA A 33 -8.83 8.85 16.91
CA ALA A 33 -7.39 9.14 16.91
C ALA A 33 -6.66 8.03 17.67
N LEU A 34 -5.75 7.32 17.01
CA LEU A 34 -4.87 6.33 17.62
C LEU A 34 -3.52 6.99 17.91
N GLY A 35 -3.16 7.13 19.19
CA GLY A 35 -1.87 7.69 19.59
C GLY A 35 -1.77 9.22 19.57
N ALA A 36 -2.89 9.95 19.72
CA ALA A 36 -2.86 11.41 19.81
C ALA A 36 -2.05 11.86 21.04
N GLY A 37 -0.93 12.57 20.84
CA GLY A 37 -0.01 12.92 21.92
C GLY A 37 0.73 11.71 22.53
N HIS A 38 0.95 10.66 21.72
CA HIS A 38 1.63 9.38 22.00
C HIS A 38 0.82 8.32 22.76
N THR A 39 -0.16 8.66 23.60
CA THR A 39 -0.88 7.66 24.42
C THR A 39 -2.39 7.75 24.42
N ALA A 40 -3.00 8.82 23.90
CA ALA A 40 -4.46 8.95 23.98
C ALA A 40 -5.15 8.26 22.79
N ILE A 41 -6.32 7.69 23.06
CA ILE A 41 -7.34 7.44 22.04
C ILE A 41 -8.47 8.45 22.24
N SER A 42 -8.86 9.13 21.18
CA SER A 42 -10.05 9.99 21.22
C SER A 42 -11.09 9.54 20.21
N LEU A 43 -12.36 9.57 20.61
CA LEU A 43 -13.50 9.36 19.74
C LEU A 43 -14.31 10.65 19.64
N ARG A 44 -14.62 11.07 18.41
CA ARG A 44 -15.43 12.26 18.13
C ARG A 44 -16.57 11.92 17.18
N ARG A 45 -17.82 12.09 17.60
CA ARG A 45 -19.04 11.83 16.78
C ARG A 45 -19.46 13.00 15.87
N ASN A 46 -18.95 14.20 16.15
CA ASN A 46 -19.26 15.46 15.47
C ASN A 46 -18.19 16.48 15.85
N LYS A 47 -18.03 17.57 15.08
CA LYS A 47 -17.02 18.60 15.34
C LYS A 47 -16.93 19.06 16.81
N ASN A 48 -18.05 19.04 17.54
CA ASN A 48 -18.16 19.55 18.91
C ASN A 48 -18.21 18.47 20.01
N SER A 49 -18.28 17.18 19.68
CA SER A 49 -18.41 16.11 20.69
C SER A 49 -17.12 15.33 20.81
N ILE A 50 -16.32 15.55 21.86
CA ILE A 50 -15.04 14.86 22.01
C ILE A 50 -15.04 14.00 23.27
N TYR A 51 -14.81 12.70 23.09
CA TYR A 51 -14.50 11.77 24.17
C TYR A 51 -12.99 11.49 24.13
N PHE A 52 -12.29 11.83 25.20
CA PHE A 52 -10.88 11.47 25.36
C PHE A 52 -10.79 10.30 26.33
N ASP A 53 -10.00 9.30 25.96
CA ASP A 53 -9.54 8.29 26.90
C ASP A 53 -8.03 8.07 26.77
N PHE A 54 -7.37 7.89 27.91
CA PHE A 54 -5.94 7.70 28.00
C PHE A 54 -5.67 6.22 28.25
N VAL A 55 -5.56 5.47 27.16
CA VAL A 55 -5.20 4.06 27.22
C VAL A 55 -3.71 3.94 26.93
N ASN A 56 -2.92 3.69 27.97
CA ASN A 56 -1.49 3.46 27.82
C ASN A 56 -1.24 2.28 26.88
N GLY A 57 -0.39 2.48 25.87
CA GLY A 57 -0.10 1.46 24.88
C GLY A 57 0.69 2.02 23.71
N LYS A 58 1.24 1.13 22.90
CA LYS A 58 1.86 1.48 21.62
C LYS A 58 0.82 1.28 20.51
N TRP A 59 0.33 2.39 19.97
CA TRP A 59 -0.70 2.41 18.94
C TRP A 59 -0.14 2.29 17.53
N MET A 60 1.00 2.95 17.29
CA MET A 60 1.67 3.03 16.00
C MET A 60 3.19 2.88 16.19
N SER A 61 3.89 2.60 15.10
CA SER A 61 5.34 2.45 15.06
C SER A 61 5.89 3.03 13.76
N ASP A 62 7.01 3.76 13.83
CA ASP A 62 7.70 4.29 12.64
C ASP A 62 8.42 3.19 11.83
N THR A 63 8.71 2.06 12.47
CA THR A 63 9.57 1.01 11.88
C THR A 63 8.84 -0.30 11.58
N GLN A 64 7.61 -0.47 12.07
CA GLN A 64 6.89 -1.74 12.00
C GLN A 64 5.42 -1.47 11.68
N PHE A 65 4.85 -2.31 10.81
CA PHE A 65 3.41 -2.31 10.58
C PHE A 65 2.73 -2.85 11.84
N MET A 66 1.90 -2.00 12.44
CA MET A 66 1.11 -2.32 13.62
C MET A 66 -0.31 -2.69 13.18
N PRO A 67 -0.83 -3.86 13.56
CA PRO A 67 -2.20 -4.22 13.28
C PRO A 67 -3.16 -3.49 14.20
N PHE A 68 -4.31 -3.11 13.67
CA PHE A 68 -5.43 -2.63 14.47
C PHE A 68 -6.75 -2.98 13.79
N TRP A 69 -7.77 -3.13 14.61
CA TRP A 69 -9.13 -3.33 14.13
C TRP A 69 -10.10 -2.41 14.84
N ILE A 70 -11.16 -2.04 14.11
CA ILE A 70 -12.25 -1.22 14.60
C ILE A 70 -13.55 -1.92 14.22
N SER A 71 -14.38 -2.22 15.21
CA SER A 71 -15.72 -2.77 15.02
C SER A 71 -16.77 -1.72 15.35
N TRP A 72 -17.88 -1.72 14.62
CA TRP A 72 -19.06 -0.92 14.93
C TRP A 72 -20.31 -1.76 14.73
N GLU A 73 -20.98 -2.07 15.84
CA GLU A 73 -22.22 -2.84 15.83
C GLU A 73 -23.19 -2.34 16.90
N LYS A 74 -24.44 -2.07 16.50
CA LYS A 74 -25.54 -1.72 17.42
C LYS A 74 -25.19 -0.56 18.37
N GLY A 75 -24.40 0.41 17.90
CA GLY A 75 -23.94 1.55 18.70
C GLY A 75 -22.80 1.26 19.65
N VAL A 76 -22.17 0.08 19.58
CA VAL A 76 -20.92 -0.20 20.25
C VAL A 76 -19.78 -0.07 19.25
N ILE A 77 -18.80 0.77 19.58
CA ILE A 77 -17.55 0.92 18.84
C ILE A 77 -16.44 0.32 19.68
N GLU A 78 -15.73 -0.65 19.12
CA GLU A 78 -14.59 -1.29 19.79
C GLU A 78 -13.33 -1.14 18.95
N ILE A 79 -12.19 -1.05 19.64
CA ILE A 79 -10.87 -0.93 19.04
C ILE A 79 -9.94 -1.93 19.70
N GLY A 80 -9.17 -2.65 18.88
CA GLY A 80 -8.08 -3.51 19.35
C GLY A 80 -6.83 -3.39 18.48
N THR A 81 -5.72 -3.89 19.03
CA THR A 81 -4.36 -3.81 18.44
C THR A 81 -3.77 -5.18 18.09
N SER A 82 -4.59 -6.23 18.17
CA SER A 82 -4.18 -7.60 17.82
C SER A 82 -4.46 -7.91 16.36
N SER A 83 -3.74 -8.89 15.80
CA SER A 83 -4.09 -9.55 14.54
C SER A 83 -5.37 -10.38 14.63
N GLU A 84 -5.74 -10.79 15.85
CA GLU A 84 -6.96 -11.56 16.10
C GLU A 84 -8.12 -10.63 16.46
N LEU A 85 -9.22 -10.78 15.72
CA LEU A 85 -10.44 -10.01 15.90
C LEU A 85 -11.05 -10.21 17.31
N HIS A 86 -11.51 -9.13 17.92
CA HIS A 86 -12.06 -9.09 19.29
C HIS A 86 -11.12 -9.59 20.40
N ASN A 87 -9.90 -10.00 20.05
CA ASN A 87 -8.84 -10.24 21.01
C ASN A 87 -8.10 -8.92 21.27
N ASP A 88 -7.66 -8.73 22.52
CA ASP A 88 -6.97 -7.52 22.96
C ASP A 88 -7.76 -6.22 22.70
N THR A 89 -9.08 -6.24 22.95
CA THR A 89 -9.91 -5.03 22.92
C THR A 89 -9.34 -4.02 23.90
N ARG A 90 -8.84 -2.92 23.37
CA ARG A 90 -8.24 -1.85 24.17
C ARG A 90 -9.28 -0.85 24.64
N LYS A 91 -10.29 -0.58 23.80
CA LYS A 91 -11.28 0.43 24.11
C LYS A 91 -12.64 0.15 23.49
N THR A 92 -13.67 0.48 24.25
CA THR A 92 -15.08 0.37 23.86
C THR A 92 -15.81 1.68 24.19
N TRP A 93 -16.65 2.15 23.28
CA TRP A 93 -17.62 3.21 23.51
C TRP A 93 -19.02 2.75 23.10
N SER A 94 -20.03 3.28 23.78
CA SER A 94 -21.43 3.06 23.43
C SER A 94 -22.08 4.40 23.08
N ASP A 95 -22.70 4.45 21.90
CA ASP A 95 -23.50 5.56 21.41
C ASP A 95 -24.98 5.18 21.48
N PRO A 96 -25.81 5.90 22.27
CA PRO A 96 -27.24 5.63 22.36
C PRO A 96 -27.99 5.93 21.04
N ASN A 97 -27.38 6.67 20.10
CA ASN A 97 -27.94 6.99 18.80
C ASN A 97 -26.92 6.69 17.69
N PRO A 98 -26.70 5.40 17.34
CA PRO A 98 -25.67 5.00 16.40
C PRO A 98 -25.80 5.63 15.02
N LEU A 99 -24.66 6.01 14.43
CA LEU A 99 -24.60 6.41 13.03
C LEU A 99 -24.63 5.17 12.11
N ASN A 100 -25.31 5.31 10.97
CA ASN A 100 -25.27 4.29 9.91
C ASN A 100 -24.03 4.50 9.03
N ILE A 101 -22.94 3.80 9.32
CA ILE A 101 -21.65 3.97 8.65
C ILE A 101 -21.61 3.27 7.30
N SER A 102 -21.18 3.99 6.27
CA SER A 102 -21.05 3.50 4.88
C SER A 102 -19.62 3.63 4.33
N TYR A 103 -18.79 4.50 4.91
CA TYR A 103 -17.43 4.76 4.43
C TYR A 103 -16.44 4.79 5.59
N ALA A 104 -15.20 4.40 5.33
CA ALA A 104 -14.10 4.49 6.27
C ALA A 104 -12.92 5.18 5.59
N GLU A 105 -12.23 6.03 6.35
CA GLU A 105 -11.05 6.76 5.92
C GLU A 105 -9.94 6.57 6.94
N ILE A 106 -8.71 6.55 6.46
CA ILE A 106 -7.52 6.39 7.29
C ILE A 106 -6.51 7.43 6.85
N MET A 107 -5.93 8.13 7.82
CA MET A 107 -4.87 9.11 7.58
C MET A 107 -3.82 9.04 8.68
N THR A 108 -2.63 9.52 8.37
CA THR A 108 -1.59 9.77 9.37
C THR A 108 -1.94 11.00 10.21
N GLY A 109 -1.23 11.17 11.32
CA GLY A 109 -1.28 12.41 12.07
C GLY A 109 -0.67 13.60 11.32
N TRP A 110 -0.95 14.80 11.82
CA TRP A 110 -0.45 16.05 11.23
C TRP A 110 1.07 16.07 11.11
N GLY A 111 1.56 16.33 9.90
CA GLY A 111 3.01 16.43 9.61
C GLY A 111 3.75 15.10 9.64
N GLN A 112 3.05 13.96 9.66
CA GLN A 112 3.64 12.63 9.68
C GLN A 112 3.47 11.91 8.35
N TYR A 113 4.43 11.04 8.04
CA TYR A 113 4.33 10.05 6.96
C TYR A 113 3.98 8.68 7.52
N GLY A 114 3.57 7.78 6.63
CA GLY A 114 3.26 6.41 6.97
C GLY A 114 2.73 5.64 5.77
N ASP A 115 2.89 4.32 5.82
CA ASP A 115 2.35 3.41 4.82
C ASP A 115 1.27 2.53 5.44
N TRP A 116 0.32 2.10 4.60
CA TRP A 116 -0.84 1.31 4.99
C TRP A 116 -0.96 0.05 4.14
N ILE A 117 -1.23 -1.08 4.79
CA ILE A 117 -1.70 -2.28 4.12
C ILE A 117 -3.20 -2.31 4.28
N ILE A 118 -3.90 -2.13 3.15
CA ILE A 118 -5.35 -2.13 3.11
C ILE A 118 -5.86 -3.54 2.80
N TYR A 119 -6.45 -4.19 3.81
CA TYR A 119 -7.14 -5.45 3.65
C TYR A 119 -8.58 -5.19 3.20
N PRO A 120 -9.01 -5.81 2.08
CA PRO A 120 -10.42 -5.77 1.70
C PRO A 120 -11.23 -6.51 2.77
N TYR A 121 -12.41 -5.99 3.10
CA TYR A 121 -13.38 -6.74 3.89
C TYR A 121 -13.86 -7.93 3.07
N THR A 122 -13.17 -9.07 3.17
CA THR A 122 -13.71 -10.35 2.73
C THR A 122 -14.66 -10.79 3.81
N VAL A 123 -15.94 -10.94 3.46
CA VAL A 123 -16.92 -11.60 4.31
C VAL A 123 -16.48 -13.06 4.44
N GLU A 124 -15.55 -13.36 5.36
CA GLU A 124 -15.27 -14.72 5.82
C GLU A 124 -16.32 -15.20 6.82
N GLU A 125 -17.47 -14.54 6.87
CA GLU A 125 -18.74 -15.23 7.04
C GLU A 125 -19.38 -15.50 5.67
N ALA A 126 -18.66 -16.22 4.81
CA ALA A 126 -19.32 -17.32 4.14
C ALA A 126 -19.69 -18.34 5.23
N LYS A 127 -20.72 -18.00 6.03
CA LYS A 127 -21.75 -18.99 6.35
C LYS A 127 -22.02 -19.63 5.01
N CYS A 128 -21.60 -20.88 4.82
CA CYS A 128 -21.96 -21.63 3.63
C CYS A 128 -23.44 -21.32 3.42
N CYS A 129 -23.77 -20.51 2.41
CA CYS A 129 -25.14 -20.41 2.01
C CYS A 129 -25.44 -21.85 1.64
N SER A 130 -26.43 -22.44 2.31
CA SER A 130 -27.07 -23.64 1.81
C SER A 130 -27.82 -23.22 0.55
N CYS A 131 -27.06 -22.89 -0.50
CA CYS A 131 -27.54 -22.84 -1.85
C CYS A 131 -27.72 -24.30 -2.22
N SER A 132 -28.88 -24.85 -1.86
CA SER A 132 -29.36 -26.10 -2.40
C SER A 132 -29.33 -25.95 -3.93
N GLY A 133 -28.33 -26.53 -4.59
CA GLY A 133 -28.29 -26.67 -6.04
C GLY A 133 -27.17 -26.00 -6.83
N ARG A 134 -26.06 -25.57 -6.22
CA ARG A 134 -24.82 -25.39 -7.01
C ARG A 134 -23.65 -26.10 -6.36
N GLU A 135 -23.28 -27.24 -6.94
CA GLU A 135 -21.97 -27.85 -6.70
C GLU A 135 -20.90 -26.81 -7.02
N HIS A 136 -20.27 -26.26 -5.98
CA HIS A 136 -18.92 -25.77 -6.13
C HIS A 136 -18.06 -27.01 -6.35
N THR A 137 -17.75 -27.30 -7.61
CA THR A 137 -16.68 -28.23 -7.93
C THR A 137 -15.40 -27.60 -7.38
N GLN A 138 -14.99 -27.98 -6.18
CA GLN A 138 -13.58 -27.98 -5.85
C GLN A 138 -12.94 -28.88 -6.90
N THR A 139 -12.40 -28.28 -7.96
CA THR A 139 -11.50 -29.02 -8.82
C THR A 139 -10.34 -29.37 -7.92
N ASN A 140 -10.23 -30.64 -7.55
CA ASN A 140 -8.99 -31.22 -7.05
C ASN A 140 -7.98 -31.04 -8.17
N ILE A 141 -7.38 -29.85 -8.25
CA ILE A 141 -6.36 -29.53 -9.23
C ILE A 141 -5.16 -30.34 -8.78
N SER A 142 -4.93 -31.46 -9.48
CA SER A 142 -3.70 -32.21 -9.36
C SER A 142 -2.53 -31.24 -9.51
N SER A 143 -1.49 -31.37 -8.67
CA SER A 143 -0.34 -30.45 -8.63
C SER A 143 0.30 -30.22 -10.01
N LYS A 144 0.16 -31.20 -10.91
CA LYS A 144 0.60 -31.14 -12.31
C LYS A 144 -0.21 -30.14 -13.15
N ASP A 145 -1.51 -30.03 -12.93
CA ASP A 145 -2.43 -29.15 -13.67
C ASP A 145 -2.31 -27.68 -13.25
N ALA A 146 -2.05 -27.43 -11.96
CA ALA A 146 -1.77 -26.10 -11.43
C ALA A 146 -0.52 -25.48 -12.10
N SER A 147 0.55 -26.27 -12.18
CA SER A 147 1.81 -25.82 -12.80
C SER A 147 1.66 -25.54 -14.30
N THR A 148 0.75 -26.26 -14.96
CA THR A 148 0.52 -26.13 -16.41
C THR A 148 -0.29 -24.88 -16.73
N LYS A 149 -1.28 -24.54 -15.89
CA LYS A 149 -2.02 -23.26 -15.98
C LYS A 149 -1.12 -22.07 -15.66
N ALA A 150 -0.29 -22.15 -14.62
CA ALA A 150 0.66 -21.09 -14.28
C ALA A 150 1.65 -20.82 -15.43
N LYS A 151 2.15 -21.87 -16.10
CA LYS A 151 3.01 -21.74 -17.28
C LYS A 151 2.28 -21.10 -18.47
N ARG A 152 1.00 -21.43 -18.68
CA ARG A 152 0.19 -20.84 -19.75
C ARG A 152 -0.05 -19.34 -19.50
N LEU A 153 -0.45 -18.96 -18.30
CA LEU A 153 -0.65 -17.55 -17.93
C LEU A 153 0.66 -16.76 -18.04
N LYS A 154 1.78 -17.33 -17.59
CA LYS A 154 3.10 -16.72 -17.76
C LYS A 154 3.46 -16.51 -19.23
N LYS A 155 3.03 -17.40 -20.13
CA LYS A 155 3.24 -17.27 -21.58
C LYS A 155 2.33 -16.22 -22.19
N GLU A 156 1.07 -16.15 -21.79
CA GLU A 156 0.11 -15.15 -22.26
C GLU A 156 0.46 -13.73 -21.77
N LEU A 157 1.00 -13.61 -20.55
CA LEU A 157 1.42 -12.34 -19.94
C LEU A 157 2.88 -11.96 -20.25
N MET A 158 3.61 -12.77 -21.02
CA MET A 158 4.99 -12.46 -21.36
C MET A 158 5.00 -11.32 -22.39
N VAL A 159 5.23 -10.10 -21.89
CA VAL A 159 5.28 -8.89 -22.70
C VAL A 159 6.26 -9.07 -23.87
N ASN A 160 5.80 -8.80 -25.09
CA ASN A 160 6.63 -8.85 -26.27
C ASN A 160 7.71 -7.76 -26.17
N LYS A 161 8.98 -8.18 -26.07
CA LYS A 161 10.11 -7.27 -25.89
C LYS A 161 10.35 -6.37 -27.11
N GLU A 162 9.84 -6.74 -28.28
CA GLU A 162 9.94 -5.96 -29.52
C GLU A 162 8.93 -4.82 -29.57
N SER A 163 7.80 -4.91 -28.86
CA SER A 163 6.79 -3.85 -28.76
C SER A 163 7.00 -2.94 -27.54
N LEU A 164 8.08 -3.14 -26.77
CA LEU A 164 8.40 -2.29 -25.65
C LEU A 164 8.90 -0.93 -26.17
N SER A 165 8.39 0.16 -25.60
CA SER A 165 8.82 1.52 -25.94
C SER A 165 10.34 1.72 -25.84
N LYS A 166 11.03 1.02 -24.91
CA LYS A 166 12.50 1.01 -24.82
C LYS A 166 13.17 0.42 -26.06
N PHE A 167 12.60 -0.64 -26.64
CA PHE A 167 13.12 -1.29 -27.84
C PHE A 167 12.79 -0.49 -29.10
N GLU A 168 11.57 0.03 -29.20
CA GLU A 168 11.22 0.97 -30.27
C GLU A 168 12.13 2.20 -30.26
N ARG A 169 12.31 2.86 -29.10
CA ARG A 169 13.18 4.04 -28.96
C ARG A 169 14.64 3.76 -29.33
N ARG A 170 15.14 2.54 -29.13
CA ARG A 170 16.49 2.13 -29.58
C ARG A 170 16.63 2.17 -31.10
N LYS A 171 15.54 1.96 -31.86
CA LYS A 171 15.51 2.09 -33.33
C LYS A 171 15.35 3.55 -33.80
N ILE A 172 15.02 4.48 -32.92
CA ILE A 172 14.86 5.92 -33.21
C ILE A 172 16.16 6.70 -32.91
N CYS A 173 17.15 6.06 -32.26
CA CYS A 173 18.53 6.55 -32.34
C CYS A 173 18.99 6.37 -33.79
N ALA A 174 18.84 7.42 -34.60
CA ALA A 174 19.36 7.46 -35.95
C ALA A 174 20.87 7.18 -35.89
N ASP A 175 21.30 6.12 -36.57
CA ASP A 175 22.72 5.89 -36.80
C ASP A 175 23.21 7.05 -37.68
N ASP A 176 24.00 7.96 -37.11
CA ASP A 176 24.46 9.17 -37.79
C ASP A 176 25.65 8.81 -38.70
N PHE A 177 25.33 8.40 -39.93
CA PHE A 177 26.27 8.06 -40.99
C PHE A 177 27.02 9.25 -41.59
N ARG A 178 26.99 10.43 -40.97
CA ARG A 178 27.77 11.57 -41.45
C ARG A 178 29.26 11.27 -41.33
N ASP A 179 30.02 11.32 -42.42
CA ASP A 179 31.46 10.96 -42.42
C ASP A 179 32.27 11.67 -41.33
N SER A 180 31.88 12.89 -40.95
CA SER A 180 32.51 13.62 -39.84
C SER A 180 32.35 12.92 -38.48
N SER A 181 31.26 12.19 -38.21
CA SER A 181 31.04 11.52 -36.92
C SER A 181 31.98 10.33 -36.73
N LYS A 182 32.29 9.59 -37.81
CA LYS A 182 33.18 8.42 -37.78
C LYS A 182 34.66 8.80 -37.74
N HIS A 183 35.04 9.87 -38.43
CA HIS A 183 36.45 10.29 -38.54
C HIS A 183 36.94 11.07 -37.31
N MET A 184 36.07 11.78 -36.58
CA MET A 184 36.49 12.57 -35.41
C MET A 184 37.01 11.71 -34.24
N GLY A 185 36.42 10.54 -34.00
CA GLY A 185 36.90 9.62 -32.96
C GLY A 185 38.28 9.03 -33.28
N TYR A 186 38.51 8.65 -34.54
CA TYR A 186 39.77 8.07 -34.98
C TYR A 186 40.93 9.08 -34.98
N ILE A 187 40.68 10.30 -35.43
CA ILE A 187 41.68 11.39 -35.42
C ILE A 187 42.11 11.70 -33.97
N GLY A 188 41.16 11.78 -33.03
CA GLY A 188 41.47 12.00 -31.61
C GLY A 188 42.37 10.91 -31.00
N ALA A 189 42.12 9.63 -31.32
CA ALA A 189 42.93 8.52 -30.84
C ALA A 189 44.37 8.57 -31.38
N ILE A 190 44.56 8.94 -32.66
CA ILE A 190 45.89 9.10 -33.26
C ILE A 190 46.67 10.22 -32.57
N VAL A 191 46.05 11.38 -32.37
CA VAL A 191 46.70 12.53 -31.73
C VAL A 191 47.15 12.18 -30.31
N LEU A 192 46.30 11.53 -29.52
CA LEU A 192 46.66 11.09 -28.16
C LEU A 192 47.81 10.08 -28.17
N THR A 193 47.82 9.15 -29.12
CA THR A 193 48.88 8.15 -29.24
C THR A 193 50.22 8.80 -29.60
N LEU A 194 50.22 9.77 -30.50
CA LEU A 194 51.43 10.51 -30.88
C LEU A 194 52.01 11.33 -29.72
N ILE A 195 51.15 11.95 -28.91
CA ILE A 195 51.57 12.68 -27.70
C ILE A 195 52.24 11.72 -26.70
N VAL A 196 51.65 10.55 -26.46
CA VAL A 196 52.23 9.55 -25.55
C VAL A 196 53.59 9.06 -26.05
N ILE A 197 53.72 8.79 -27.36
CA ILE A 197 55.00 8.38 -27.96
C ILE A 197 56.06 9.48 -27.81
N PHE A 198 55.69 10.74 -28.00
CA PHE A 198 56.61 11.87 -27.86
C PHE A 198 57.11 12.03 -26.41
N VAL A 199 56.21 11.92 -25.42
CA VAL A 199 56.57 11.96 -24.00
C VAL A 199 57.53 10.80 -23.67
N CYS A 200 57.19 9.57 -24.05
CA CYS A 200 58.05 8.42 -23.81
C CYS A 200 59.41 8.53 -24.52
N GLY A 201 59.47 9.17 -25.69
CA GLY A 201 60.71 9.40 -26.43
C GLY A 201 61.63 10.43 -25.77
N LEU A 202 61.07 11.46 -25.14
CA LEU A 202 61.82 12.43 -24.35
C LEU A 202 62.32 11.84 -23.02
N ASP A 203 61.58 10.91 -22.43
CA ASP A 203 61.99 10.21 -21.21
C ASP A 203 63.10 9.15 -21.46
N CYS A 204 63.33 8.76 -22.72
CA CYS A 204 64.35 7.77 -23.12
C CYS A 204 65.64 8.38 -23.68
N LEU A 205 65.75 9.71 -23.77
CA LEU A 205 66.95 10.45 -24.22
C LEU A 205 67.70 11.04 -23.02
#